data_AF-A0A2E6TLM7-F1
#
_entry.id   AF-A0A2E6TLM7-F1
#
_cell.length_a   1.000
_cell.length_b   1.000
_cell.length_c   1.000
_cell.angle_alpha   90.00
_cell.angle_beta   90.00
_cell.angle_gamma   90.00
#
_symmetry.space_group_name_H-M   'P 1'
#
loop_
_entity.id
_entity.type
_entity.pdbx_description
1 polymer ?
#
loop_
_entity_poly.entity_id
_entity_poly.type
_entity_poly.pdbx_seq_one_letter_code
_entity_poly.pdbx_strand_id
1 'polypeptide(L)'
;MLIKRKKHGFTLLEVVIALAVFGFLIGGLMGFLPWGVQGVGKVREQSIAYGLVDAIEIELERMGFSLVESSTKRLEGMYNPADPPIEASEKFSLLLVSTKEGGSVSFEQVVKEQDQSYLNNPENKQEGENVDDLKKDFGGLINFNSTTLGGSTEPVSLFGFNEQDVTRAPFSHRWIPESDRYFLIKITQFPFGHRHQHHVSNGYLALEVDIQWPYKVPVPPDDFRRVPERFRSHFRLPIAISR
;
A
#
# COMPACT_ATOMS: atom_id res chain seq x y z
N MET A 1 60.69 -3.80 -54.69
CA MET A 1 59.85 -5.02 -54.62
C MET A 1 58.54 -4.64 -53.94
N LEU A 2 57.45 -4.45 -54.71
CA LEU A 2 56.17 -3.98 -54.20
C LEU A 2 55.27 -5.18 -53.90
N ILE A 3 54.98 -5.43 -52.62
CA ILE A 3 54.09 -6.50 -52.16
C ILE A 3 52.65 -6.10 -52.56
N LYS A 4 52.11 -6.73 -53.61
CA LYS A 4 50.69 -6.63 -53.95
C LYS A 4 49.87 -7.34 -52.86
N ARG A 5 49.20 -6.57 -52.00
CA ARG A 5 48.13 -7.10 -51.13
C ARG A 5 46.98 -7.60 -52.02
N LYS A 6 46.71 -8.90 -52.03
CA LYS A 6 45.49 -9.47 -52.62
C LYS A 6 44.30 -8.91 -51.85
N LYS A 7 43.41 -8.19 -52.53
CA LYS A 7 42.10 -7.83 -51.97
C LYS A 7 41.24 -9.09 -52.01
N HIS A 8 41.07 -9.76 -50.87
CA HIS A 8 40.09 -10.83 -50.72
C HIS A 8 38.70 -10.19 -50.57
N GLY A 9 37.81 -10.47 -51.53
CA GLY A 9 36.39 -10.17 -51.40
C GLY A 9 35.69 -11.23 -50.54
N PHE A 10 34.62 -10.85 -49.86
CA PHE A 10 33.81 -11.77 -49.06
C PHE A 10 33.08 -12.77 -49.96
N THR A 11 33.04 -14.04 -49.54
CA THR A 11 32.25 -15.05 -50.22
C THR A 11 30.76 -14.92 -49.84
N LEU A 12 29.85 -15.27 -50.75
CA LEU A 12 28.41 -15.27 -50.47
C LEU A 12 28.06 -16.13 -49.24
N LEU A 13 28.77 -17.26 -49.07
CA LEU A 13 28.61 -18.15 -47.93
C LEU A 13 28.95 -17.45 -46.61
N GLU A 14 30.09 -16.75 -46.52
CA GLU A 14 30.48 -16.00 -45.32
C GLU A 14 29.46 -14.92 -44.97
N VAL A 15 28.92 -14.22 -45.99
CA VAL A 15 27.90 -13.19 -45.77
C VAL A 15 26.61 -13.80 -45.21
N VAL A 16 26.15 -14.94 -45.75
CA VAL A 16 24.95 -15.62 -45.26
C VAL A 16 25.13 -16.14 -43.84
N ILE A 17 26.28 -16.75 -43.53
CA ILE A 17 26.59 -17.22 -42.17
C ILE A 17 26.67 -16.03 -41.22
N ALA A 18 27.33 -14.94 -41.59
CA ALA A 18 27.43 -13.74 -40.76
C ALA A 18 26.06 -13.12 -40.48
N LEU A 19 25.16 -13.06 -41.48
CA LEU A 19 23.79 -12.57 -41.29
C LEU A 19 22.97 -13.49 -40.39
N ALA A 20 23.11 -14.81 -40.52
CA ALA A 20 22.41 -15.77 -39.67
C ALA A 20 22.87 -15.67 -38.20
N VAL A 21 24.19 -15.58 -37.97
CA VAL A 21 24.76 -15.39 -36.62
C VAL A 21 24.33 -14.05 -36.04
N PHE A 22 24.35 -12.98 -36.84
CA PHE A 22 23.92 -11.66 -36.41
C PHE A 22 22.42 -11.63 -36.05
N GLY A 23 21.57 -12.26 -36.87
CA GLY A 23 20.14 -12.41 -36.60
C GLY A 23 19.88 -13.22 -35.32
N PHE A 24 20.62 -14.31 -35.10
CA PHE A 24 20.52 -15.10 -33.88
C PHE A 24 20.95 -14.31 -32.63
N LEU A 25 22.04 -13.54 -32.70
CA LEU A 25 22.51 -12.71 -31.59
C LEU A 25 21.52 -11.61 -31.22
N ILE A 26 20.98 -10.89 -32.21
CA ILE A 26 19.97 -9.86 -31.98
C ILE A 26 18.68 -10.48 -31.45
N GLY A 27 18.22 -11.58 -32.05
CA GLY A 27 17.02 -12.30 -31.63
C GLY A 27 17.14 -12.81 -30.20
N GLY A 28 18.29 -13.38 -29.84
CA GLY A 28 18.59 -13.80 -28.47
C GLY A 28 18.54 -12.62 -27.50
N LEU A 29 19.26 -11.53 -27.78
CA LEU A 29 19.28 -10.34 -26.92
C LEU A 29 17.86 -9.75 -26.71
N MET A 30 17.12 -9.58 -27.81
CA MET A 30 15.74 -9.08 -27.77
C MET A 30 14.81 -10.01 -26.99
N GLY A 31 15.00 -11.33 -27.07
CA GLY A 31 14.21 -12.30 -26.33
C GLY A 31 14.37 -12.23 -24.81
N PHE A 32 15.55 -11.81 -24.32
CA PHE A 32 15.82 -11.71 -22.87
C PHE A 32 15.44 -10.35 -22.26
N LEU A 33 15.27 -9.29 -23.05
CA LEU A 33 14.95 -7.95 -22.54
C LEU A 33 13.67 -7.88 -21.69
N PRO A 34 12.53 -8.47 -22.10
CA PRO A 34 11.30 -8.37 -21.31
C PRO A 34 11.45 -8.98 -19.90
N TRP A 35 12.16 -10.10 -19.80
CA TRP A 35 12.43 -10.77 -18.53
C TRP A 35 13.33 -9.94 -17.62
N GLY A 36 14.39 -9.36 -18.17
CA GLY A 36 15.31 -8.50 -17.41
C GLY A 36 14.60 -7.27 -16.83
N VAL A 37 13.78 -6.59 -17.64
CA VAL A 37 13.06 -5.38 -17.21
C VAL A 37 12.01 -5.69 -16.15
N GLN A 38 11.24 -6.78 -16.30
CA GLN A 38 10.24 -7.19 -15.31
C GLN A 38 10.88 -7.58 -13.97
N GLY A 39 12.04 -8.25 -14.00
CA GLY A 39 12.77 -8.61 -12.79
C GLY A 39 13.24 -7.38 -12.00
N VAL A 40 13.85 -6.41 -12.68
CA VAL A 40 14.32 -5.16 -12.04
C VAL A 40 13.14 -4.35 -11.49
N GLY A 41 12.02 -4.29 -12.21
CA GLY A 41 10.80 -3.61 -11.74
C GLY A 41 10.29 -4.17 -10.42
N LYS A 42 10.18 -5.49 -10.30
CA LYS A 42 9.73 -6.16 -9.08
C LYS A 42 10.65 -5.90 -7.88
N VAL A 43 11.95 -5.98 -8.09
CA VAL A 43 12.95 -5.71 -7.03
C VAL A 43 12.87 -4.26 -6.57
N ARG A 44 12.70 -3.31 -7.52
CA ARG A 44 12.53 -1.89 -7.20
C ARG A 44 11.27 -1.65 -6.37
N GLU A 45 10.12 -2.17 -6.79
CA GLU A 45 8.85 -2.00 -6.07
C GLU A 45 8.92 -2.58 -4.65
N GLN A 46 9.54 -3.74 -4.49
CA GLN A 46 9.80 -4.34 -3.19
C GLN A 46 10.75 -3.49 -2.32
N SER A 47 11.81 -2.94 -2.90
CA SER A 47 12.71 -2.03 -2.18
C SER A 47 12.01 -0.75 -1.74
N ILE A 48 11.10 -0.21 -2.55
CA ILE A 48 10.29 0.95 -2.20
C ILE A 48 9.35 0.59 -1.06
N ALA A 49 8.65 -0.55 -1.14
CA ALA A 49 7.76 -1.03 -0.08
C ALA A 49 8.48 -1.17 1.27
N TYR A 50 9.72 -1.68 1.29
CA TYR A 50 10.53 -1.73 2.51
C TYR A 50 10.93 -0.34 3.03
N GLY A 51 11.12 0.62 2.14
CA GLY A 51 11.38 2.01 2.52
C GLY A 51 10.18 2.77 3.09
N LEU A 52 8.96 2.21 3.01
CA LEU A 52 7.75 2.86 3.54
C LEU A 52 7.58 2.69 5.05
N VAL A 53 8.33 1.78 5.69
CA VAL A 53 8.16 1.46 7.12
C VAL A 53 8.24 2.71 8.00
N ASP A 54 9.27 3.54 7.81
CA ASP A 54 9.45 4.77 8.58
C ASP A 54 8.30 5.77 8.34
N ALA A 55 7.82 5.90 7.11
CA ALA A 55 6.71 6.78 6.77
C ALA A 55 5.38 6.30 7.38
N ILE A 56 5.19 4.97 7.50
CA ILE A 56 4.04 4.37 8.18
C ILE A 56 4.09 4.73 9.67
N GLU A 57 5.24 4.56 10.33
CA GLU A 57 5.39 4.90 11.76
C GLU A 57 5.07 6.39 12.01
N ILE A 58 5.64 7.29 11.20
CA ILE A 58 5.39 8.74 11.30
C ILE A 58 3.89 9.06 11.14
N GLU A 59 3.21 8.45 10.16
CA GLU A 59 1.78 8.69 9.95
C GLU A 59 0.93 8.15 11.10
N LEU A 60 1.29 7.00 11.68
CA LEU A 60 0.63 6.44 12.86
C LEU A 60 0.82 7.32 14.10
N GLU A 61 2.03 7.85 14.31
CA GLU A 61 2.32 8.81 15.38
C GLU A 61 1.50 10.09 15.22
N ARG A 62 1.42 10.61 13.97
CA ARG A 62 0.62 11.80 13.65
C ARG A 62 -0.88 11.58 13.91
N MET A 63 -1.39 10.40 13.58
CA MET A 63 -2.78 10.00 13.87
C MET A 63 -3.05 9.90 15.37
N GLY A 64 -2.03 9.49 16.13
CA GLY A 64 -2.09 9.33 17.58
C GLY A 64 -2.75 8.02 18.01
N PHE A 65 -2.34 7.56 19.19
CA PHE A 65 -2.69 6.23 19.73
C PHE A 65 -4.19 5.93 19.72
N SER A 66 -5.01 6.89 20.16
CA SER A 66 -6.46 6.66 20.30
C SER A 66 -7.17 6.43 18.97
N LEU A 67 -6.72 7.10 17.90
CA LEU A 67 -7.28 6.97 16.57
C LEU A 67 -6.88 5.63 15.96
N VAL A 68 -5.59 5.27 16.07
CA VAL A 68 -5.04 4.01 15.54
C VAL A 68 -5.63 2.79 16.25
N GLU A 69 -5.76 2.83 17.57
CA GLU A 69 -6.43 1.78 18.35
C GLU A 69 -7.85 1.53 17.85
N SER A 70 -8.58 2.60 17.60
CA SER A 70 -10.01 2.52 17.24
C SER A 70 -10.20 2.12 15.78
N SER A 71 -9.28 2.51 14.89
CA SER A 71 -9.32 2.16 13.47
C SER A 71 -8.84 0.74 13.17
N THR A 72 -8.11 0.11 14.09
CA THR A 72 -7.56 -1.25 13.96
C THR A 72 -8.29 -2.27 14.85
N LYS A 73 -9.47 -1.90 15.38
CA LYS A 73 -10.27 -2.70 16.31
C LYS A 73 -10.52 -4.10 15.76
N ARG A 74 -10.00 -5.11 16.46
CA ARG A 74 -10.28 -6.54 16.18
C ARG A 74 -10.76 -7.30 17.41
N LEU A 75 -10.49 -6.75 18.59
CA LEU A 75 -10.82 -7.31 19.89
C LEU A 75 -11.69 -6.33 20.68
N GLU A 76 -12.59 -6.88 21.50
CA GLU A 76 -13.44 -6.16 22.44
C GLU A 76 -13.13 -6.56 23.88
N GLY A 77 -13.48 -5.71 24.84
CA GLY A 77 -13.25 -6.00 26.26
C GLY A 77 -11.79 -5.86 26.71
N MET A 78 -10.90 -5.30 25.87
CA MET A 78 -9.47 -5.09 26.17
C MET A 78 -9.18 -4.16 27.37
N TYR A 79 -10.20 -3.57 27.97
CA TYR A 79 -10.08 -2.73 29.17
C TYR A 79 -10.86 -3.27 30.36
N ASN A 80 -11.51 -4.43 30.22
CA ASN A 80 -12.16 -5.11 31.32
C ASN A 80 -11.12 -5.97 32.07
N PRO A 81 -10.79 -5.65 33.33
CA PRO A 81 -9.83 -6.45 34.09
C PRO A 81 -10.41 -7.80 34.57
N ALA A 82 -11.72 -8.00 34.48
CA ALA A 82 -12.40 -9.19 35.00
C ALA A 82 -12.47 -10.35 34.00
N ASP A 83 -12.47 -10.05 32.70
CA ASP A 83 -12.69 -11.04 31.64
C ASP A 83 -11.60 -10.95 30.56
N PRO A 84 -11.22 -12.07 29.92
CA PRO A 84 -10.33 -12.02 28.77
C PRO A 84 -11.01 -11.31 27.59
N PRO A 85 -10.22 -10.65 26.72
CA PRO A 85 -10.78 -10.01 25.53
C PRO A 85 -11.34 -11.04 24.56
N ILE A 86 -12.39 -10.63 23.85
CA ILE A 86 -13.09 -11.44 22.85
C ILE A 86 -12.87 -10.86 21.44
N GLU A 87 -13.15 -11.65 20.41
CA GLU A 87 -13.18 -11.09 19.05
C GLU A 87 -14.31 -10.07 18.92
N ALA A 88 -13.99 -8.93 18.29
CA ALA A 88 -14.98 -7.90 18.02
C ALA A 88 -16.02 -8.39 17.01
N SER A 89 -17.27 -7.99 17.21
CA SER A 89 -18.37 -8.26 16.29
C SER A 89 -18.12 -7.65 14.90
N GLU A 90 -17.64 -6.41 14.88
CA GLU A 90 -17.14 -5.72 13.70
C GLU A 90 -15.62 -5.51 13.84
N LYS A 91 -14.88 -5.97 12.83
CA LYS A 91 -13.43 -5.84 12.75
C LYS A 91 -13.09 -4.74 11.76
N PHE A 92 -12.18 -3.86 12.13
CA PHE A 92 -11.77 -2.73 11.32
C PHE A 92 -10.33 -2.86 10.84
N SER A 93 -10.08 -2.34 9.66
CA SER A 93 -8.76 -2.20 9.07
C SER A 93 -8.50 -0.73 8.78
N LEU A 94 -7.37 -0.24 9.27
CA LEU A 94 -6.86 1.07 8.92
C LEU A 94 -6.13 0.98 7.58
N LEU A 95 -6.53 1.81 6.61
CA LEU A 95 -5.89 1.88 5.31
C LEU A 95 -5.05 3.15 5.19
N LEU A 96 -3.76 2.98 4.92
CA LEU A 96 -2.89 4.04 4.45
C LEU A 96 -2.48 3.77 3.01
N VAL A 97 -2.09 4.80 2.28
CA VAL A 97 -1.68 4.71 0.87
C VAL A 97 -0.42 5.48 0.59
N SER A 98 0.31 5.04 -0.43
CA SER A 98 1.49 5.71 -0.97
C SER A 98 1.52 5.67 -2.49
N THR A 99 2.25 6.60 -3.09
CA THR A 99 2.45 6.65 -4.54
C THR A 99 3.43 5.58 -5.01
N LYS A 100 3.51 5.34 -6.32
CA LYS A 100 4.43 4.35 -6.88
C LYS A 100 5.90 4.67 -6.61
N GLU A 101 6.21 5.96 -6.47
CA GLU A 101 7.52 6.49 -6.14
C GLU A 101 7.87 6.31 -4.66
N GLY A 102 6.87 6.09 -3.80
CA GLY A 102 7.00 5.99 -2.35
C GLY A 102 7.21 7.36 -1.70
N GLY A 103 7.93 7.36 -0.56
CA GLY A 103 8.40 8.58 0.11
C GLY A 103 7.44 9.19 1.13
N SER A 104 6.12 9.17 0.88
CA SER A 104 5.11 9.59 1.85
C SER A 104 3.99 8.56 1.97
N VAL A 105 3.36 8.53 3.15
CA VAL A 105 2.21 7.67 3.45
C VAL A 105 1.11 8.56 4.01
N SER A 106 -0.11 8.37 3.52
CA SER A 106 -1.26 9.16 3.93
C SER A 106 -2.40 8.26 4.38
N PHE A 107 -3.05 8.62 5.47
CA PHE A 107 -4.25 7.96 5.95
C PHE A 107 -5.41 8.08 4.94
N GLU A 108 -5.84 6.96 4.37
CA GLU A 108 -6.90 6.93 3.35
C GLU A 108 -8.29 6.91 3.99
N GLN A 109 -8.59 5.86 4.75
CA GLN A 109 -9.90 5.59 5.37
C GLN A 109 -9.82 4.40 6.34
N VAL A 110 -10.87 4.20 7.12
CA VAL A 110 -11.09 2.98 7.92
C VAL A 110 -12.18 2.16 7.26
N VAL A 111 -11.96 0.86 7.11
CA VAL A 111 -12.96 -0.03 6.50
C VAL A 111 -13.30 -1.20 7.40
N LYS A 112 -14.53 -1.71 7.26
CA LYS A 112 -14.88 -3.02 7.83
C LYS A 112 -14.13 -4.13 7.11
N GLU A 113 -13.62 -5.09 7.86
CA GLU A 113 -12.99 -6.29 7.31
C GLU A 113 -13.97 -7.04 6.41
N GLN A 114 -13.48 -7.48 5.24
CA GLN A 114 -14.27 -8.16 4.21
C GLN A 114 -13.68 -9.53 3.91
N ASP A 115 -14.52 -10.43 3.41
CA ASP A 115 -14.08 -11.77 2.99
C ASP A 115 -13.26 -11.73 1.69
N GLN A 116 -12.49 -12.79 1.47
CA GLN A 116 -11.67 -12.95 0.27
C GLN A 116 -12.48 -12.90 -1.03
N SER A 117 -13.75 -13.32 -1.01
CA SER A 117 -14.63 -13.24 -2.19
C SER A 117 -14.88 -11.79 -2.60
N TYR A 118 -15.11 -10.91 -1.63
CA TYR A 118 -15.26 -9.47 -1.83
C TYR A 118 -13.94 -8.85 -2.30
N LEU A 119 -12.83 -9.15 -1.61
CA LEU A 119 -11.52 -8.58 -1.92
C LEU A 119 -10.99 -9.01 -3.30
N ASN A 120 -11.43 -10.17 -3.80
CA ASN A 120 -11.05 -10.69 -5.12
C ASN A 120 -12.05 -10.39 -6.25
N ASN A 121 -13.16 -9.71 -5.96
CA ASN A 121 -14.10 -9.27 -6.98
C ASN A 121 -13.57 -8.03 -7.72
N PRO A 122 -13.33 -8.09 -9.04
CA PRO A 122 -12.81 -6.97 -9.82
C PRO A 122 -13.79 -5.80 -9.95
N GLU A 123 -15.10 -6.02 -9.73
CA GLU A 123 -16.13 -4.97 -9.79
C GLU A 123 -16.13 -4.08 -8.54
N ASN A 124 -15.57 -4.58 -7.43
CA ASN A 124 -15.49 -3.80 -6.19
C ASN A 124 -14.39 -2.74 -6.34
N LYS A 125 -14.77 -1.46 -6.18
CA LYS A 125 -13.84 -0.32 -6.29
C LYS A 125 -13.06 -0.02 -5.00
N GLN A 126 -13.57 -0.45 -3.84
CA GLN A 126 -12.98 -0.17 -2.53
C GLN A 126 -12.61 -1.47 -1.80
N GLU A 127 -11.80 -1.36 -0.74
CA GLU A 127 -11.40 -2.51 0.10
C GLU A 127 -12.50 -2.97 1.06
N GLY A 128 -13.50 -2.14 1.32
CA GLY A 128 -14.65 -2.47 2.17
C GLY A 128 -15.57 -1.27 2.37
N GLU A 129 -16.57 -1.47 3.22
CA GLU A 129 -17.45 -0.39 3.70
C GLU A 129 -16.64 0.58 4.57
N ASN A 130 -16.63 1.87 4.20
CA ASN A 130 -16.00 2.93 4.98
C ASN A 130 -16.72 3.13 6.32
N VAL A 131 -15.95 3.34 7.38
CA VAL A 131 -16.44 3.63 8.73
C VAL A 131 -16.16 5.09 9.04
N ASP A 132 -17.22 5.88 9.22
CA ASP A 132 -17.08 7.32 9.46
C ASP A 132 -16.74 7.65 10.91
N ASP A 133 -17.37 6.93 11.85
CA ASP A 133 -17.17 7.14 13.27
C ASP A 133 -17.23 5.84 14.09
N LEU A 134 -16.70 5.92 15.31
CA LEU A 134 -16.81 4.87 16.32
C LEU A 134 -17.10 5.47 17.69
N LYS A 135 -18.14 4.97 18.35
CA LYS A 135 -18.40 5.24 19.75
C LYS A 135 -17.60 4.29 20.64
N LYS A 136 -16.74 4.82 21.51
CA LYS A 136 -15.96 4.00 22.46
C LYS A 136 -16.81 3.48 23.62
N ASP A 137 -16.42 2.34 24.15
CA ASP A 137 -17.09 1.67 25.28
C ASP A 137 -17.18 2.55 26.54
N PHE A 138 -16.12 3.30 26.85
CA PHE A 138 -16.05 4.21 28.01
C PHE A 138 -16.51 5.64 27.71
N GLY A 139 -17.18 5.85 26.57
CA GLY A 139 -17.60 7.16 26.10
C GLY A 139 -16.56 7.85 25.21
N GLY A 140 -17.06 8.76 24.38
CA GLY A 140 -16.30 9.42 23.32
C GLY A 140 -16.70 8.94 21.94
N LEU A 141 -16.75 9.88 21.00
CA LEU A 141 -16.96 9.63 19.58
C LEU A 141 -15.64 9.91 18.87
N ILE A 142 -15.13 8.95 18.11
CA ILE A 142 -14.01 9.16 17.21
C ILE A 142 -14.58 9.30 15.81
N ASN A 143 -14.24 10.40 15.15
CA ASN A 143 -14.49 10.58 13.72
C ASN A 143 -13.21 10.24 12.96
N PHE A 144 -13.32 9.35 11.97
CA PHE A 144 -12.17 8.90 11.20
C PHE A 144 -11.89 9.81 9.99
N ASN A 145 -12.92 10.47 9.45
CA ASN A 145 -12.79 11.19 8.19
C ASN A 145 -12.58 12.70 8.35
N SER A 146 -13.28 13.34 9.29
CA SER A 146 -13.11 14.77 9.57
C SER A 146 -13.27 15.08 11.05
N THR A 147 -12.69 16.20 11.48
CA THR A 147 -12.80 16.69 12.86
C THR A 147 -13.19 18.16 12.86
N THR A 148 -13.96 18.59 13.85
CA THR A 148 -14.35 20.00 14.00
C THR A 148 -13.52 20.62 15.11
N LEU A 149 -12.58 21.49 14.73
CA LEU A 149 -11.71 22.23 15.63
C LEU A 149 -11.96 23.72 15.44
N GLY A 150 -12.26 24.44 16.54
CA GLY A 150 -12.43 25.90 16.50
C GLY A 150 -13.57 26.42 15.61
N GLY A 151 -14.54 25.57 15.25
CA GLY A 151 -15.66 25.93 14.38
C GLY A 151 -15.43 25.67 12.88
N SER A 152 -14.25 25.15 12.50
CA SER A 152 -13.97 24.67 11.14
C SER A 152 -13.82 23.16 11.09
N THR A 153 -14.38 22.54 10.05
CA THR A 153 -14.19 21.12 9.75
C THR A 153 -12.88 20.93 9.00
N GLU A 154 -11.99 20.11 9.56
CA GLU A 154 -10.69 19.77 8.97
C GLU A 154 -10.64 18.27 8.63
N PRO A 155 -10.01 17.88 7.51
CA PRO A 155 -9.96 16.49 7.10
C PRO A 155 -8.89 15.70 7.88
N VAL A 156 -9.28 14.54 8.39
CA VAL A 156 -8.39 13.62 9.10
C VAL A 156 -7.81 12.58 8.13
N SER A 157 -8.66 11.98 7.29
CA SER A 157 -8.32 10.98 6.27
C SER A 157 -8.48 11.56 4.87
N LEU A 158 -7.87 10.96 3.84
CA LEU A 158 -8.06 11.35 2.43
C LEU A 158 -9.52 11.25 1.98
N PHE A 159 -10.30 10.34 2.56
CA PHE A 159 -11.73 10.20 2.27
C PHE A 159 -12.53 11.43 2.73
N GLY A 160 -12.08 12.11 3.79
CA GLY A 160 -12.71 13.33 4.30
C GLY A 160 -12.27 14.63 3.62
N PHE A 161 -11.35 14.60 2.65
CA PHE A 161 -10.89 15.80 1.96
C PHE A 161 -11.98 16.38 1.07
N ASN A 162 -12.08 17.71 1.07
CA ASN A 162 -12.82 18.43 0.04
C ASN A 162 -11.87 19.01 -1.02
N GLU A 163 -12.42 19.59 -2.08
CA GLU A 163 -11.64 20.19 -3.19
C GLU A 163 -10.70 21.33 -2.73
N GLN A 164 -11.05 22.06 -1.67
CA GLN A 164 -10.23 23.16 -1.15
C GLN A 164 -9.00 22.62 -0.40
N ASP A 165 -9.15 21.51 0.32
CA ASP A 165 -8.07 20.88 1.09
C ASP A 165 -6.94 20.35 0.19
N VAL A 166 -7.27 19.97 -1.04
CA VAL A 166 -6.29 19.50 -2.04
C VAL A 166 -5.22 20.55 -2.34
N THR A 167 -5.55 21.83 -2.27
CA THR A 167 -4.63 22.93 -2.60
C THR A 167 -4.15 23.71 -1.36
N ARG A 168 -4.80 23.52 -0.21
CA ARG A 168 -4.53 24.26 1.03
C ARG A 168 -3.54 23.51 1.93
N ALA A 169 -2.43 24.16 2.27
CA ALA A 169 -1.51 23.65 3.29
C ALA A 169 -2.17 23.68 4.69
N PRO A 170 -1.89 22.70 5.57
CA PRO A 170 -0.96 21.58 5.39
C PRO A 170 -1.56 20.36 4.66
N PHE A 171 -2.86 20.37 4.38
CA PHE A 171 -3.59 19.22 3.85
C PHE A 171 -3.11 18.79 2.45
N SER A 172 -2.81 19.77 1.59
CA SER A 172 -2.30 19.54 0.24
C SER A 172 -1.04 18.65 0.18
N HIS A 173 -0.18 18.71 1.21
CA HIS A 173 1.02 17.87 1.27
C HIS A 173 0.74 16.38 1.48
N ARG A 174 -0.46 16.04 1.99
CA ARG A 174 -0.90 14.65 2.21
C ARG A 174 -1.72 14.12 1.05
N TRP A 175 -2.25 14.99 0.19
CA TRP A 175 -3.20 14.58 -0.84
C TRP A 175 -2.54 13.63 -1.85
N ILE A 176 -3.18 12.47 -2.04
CA ILE A 176 -2.80 11.50 -3.07
C ILE A 176 -4.08 11.17 -3.87
N PRO A 177 -4.14 11.53 -5.17
CA PRO A 177 -5.26 11.16 -6.05
C PRO A 177 -5.46 9.64 -6.12
N GLU A 178 -6.70 9.17 -6.30
CA GLU A 178 -6.98 7.73 -6.30
C GLU A 178 -6.23 6.95 -7.39
N SER A 179 -5.98 7.56 -8.54
CA SER A 179 -5.18 7.00 -9.64
C SER A 179 -3.73 6.72 -9.26
N ASP A 180 -3.21 7.44 -8.26
CA ASP A 180 -1.81 7.45 -7.88
C ASP A 180 -1.54 6.60 -6.62
N ARG A 181 -2.59 6.12 -5.95
CA ARG A 181 -2.53 5.25 -4.75
C ARG A 181 -2.08 3.84 -5.14
N TYR A 182 -0.79 3.68 -5.33
CA TYR A 182 -0.19 2.44 -5.83
C TYR A 182 0.11 1.41 -4.75
N PHE A 183 0.60 1.83 -3.58
CA PHE A 183 0.77 0.94 -2.43
C PHE A 183 -0.43 1.09 -1.49
N LEU A 184 -0.98 -0.05 -1.07
CA LEU A 184 -1.94 -0.14 0.04
C LEU A 184 -1.19 -0.61 1.27
N ILE A 185 -1.35 0.08 2.38
CA ILE A 185 -0.85 -0.34 3.68
C ILE A 185 -2.06 -0.64 4.54
N LYS A 186 -2.33 -1.93 4.77
CA LYS A 186 -3.44 -2.38 5.61
C LYS A 186 -2.91 -2.69 7.00
N ILE A 187 -3.46 -2.03 8.00
CA ILE A 187 -3.02 -2.14 9.39
C ILE A 187 -4.15 -2.74 10.21
N THR A 188 -3.84 -3.78 10.97
CA THR A 188 -4.80 -4.51 11.81
C THR A 188 -4.18 -4.86 13.15
N GLN A 189 -5.01 -4.97 14.18
CA GLN A 189 -4.58 -5.54 15.45
C GLN A 189 -4.36 -7.06 15.32
N PHE A 190 -3.34 -7.59 16.01
CA PHE A 190 -3.14 -9.03 16.08
C PHE A 190 -4.36 -9.76 16.66
N PRO A 191 -4.71 -10.95 16.15
CA PRO A 191 -5.82 -11.73 16.68
C PRO A 191 -5.57 -12.20 18.12
N PHE A 192 -6.66 -12.58 18.79
CA PHE A 192 -6.59 -13.16 20.12
C PHE A 192 -5.74 -14.43 20.14
N GLY A 193 -4.86 -14.57 21.13
CA GLY A 193 -3.95 -15.70 21.30
C GLY A 193 -2.69 -15.67 20.42
N HIS A 194 -2.49 -14.61 19.62
CA HIS A 194 -1.28 -14.48 18.82
C HIS A 194 -0.05 -14.15 19.69
N ARG A 195 1.13 -14.68 19.33
CA ARG A 195 2.38 -14.46 20.11
C ARG A 195 2.78 -12.98 20.26
N HIS A 196 2.37 -12.15 19.30
CA HIS A 196 2.65 -10.71 19.25
C HIS A 196 1.45 -9.89 19.73
N GLN A 197 0.42 -10.53 20.30
CA GLN A 197 -0.71 -9.81 20.89
C GLN A 197 -0.24 -9.12 22.18
N HIS A 198 -0.55 -7.83 22.31
CA HIS A 198 -0.33 -7.07 23.53
C HIS A 198 -1.66 -6.54 24.07
N HIS A 199 -1.74 -6.44 25.39
CA HIS A 199 -2.89 -5.84 26.06
C HIS A 199 -2.78 -4.32 25.99
N VAL A 200 -3.77 -3.66 25.36
CA VAL A 200 -3.71 -2.22 25.05
C VAL A 200 -3.61 -1.35 26.31
N SER A 201 -4.16 -1.81 27.44
CA SER A 201 -4.05 -1.12 28.74
C SER A 201 -2.61 -0.91 29.22
N ASN A 202 -1.63 -1.65 28.69
CA ASN A 202 -0.22 -1.47 29.03
C ASN A 202 0.39 -0.23 28.38
N GLY A 203 -0.38 0.53 27.59
CA GLY A 203 0.09 1.71 26.87
C GLY A 203 0.81 1.39 25.57
N TYR A 204 0.72 0.15 25.10
CA TYR A 204 1.29 -0.31 23.83
C TYR A 204 0.24 -1.05 23.02
N LEU A 205 0.24 -0.82 21.71
CA LEU A 205 -0.60 -1.53 20.75
C LEU A 205 0.31 -2.15 19.70
N ALA A 206 0.30 -3.48 19.61
CA ALA A 206 0.99 -4.22 18.56
C ALA A 206 0.06 -4.43 17.37
N LEU A 207 0.59 -4.12 16.19
CA LEU A 207 -0.13 -4.06 14.93
C LEU A 207 0.57 -4.95 13.91
N GLU A 208 -0.23 -5.60 13.08
CA GLU A 208 0.23 -6.22 11.85
C GLU A 208 0.03 -5.22 10.71
N VAL A 209 1.11 -4.91 10.00
CA VAL A 209 1.13 -4.04 8.83
C VAL A 209 1.36 -4.90 7.60
N ASP A 210 0.41 -4.91 6.68
CA ASP A 210 0.48 -5.60 5.38
C ASP A 210 0.57 -4.56 4.26
N ILE A 211 1.76 -4.43 3.66
CA ILE A 211 2.02 -3.54 2.53
C ILE A 211 1.78 -4.32 1.25
N GLN A 212 0.85 -3.88 0.40
CA GLN A 212 0.39 -4.57 -0.81
C GLN A 212 0.53 -3.68 -2.05
N TRP A 213 0.92 -4.27 -3.19
CA TRP A 213 1.02 -3.57 -4.48
C TRP A 213 0.90 -4.52 -5.68
N PRO A 214 0.41 -4.06 -6.85
CA PRO A 214 -0.25 -2.77 -7.07
C PRO A 214 -1.63 -2.72 -6.42
N TYR A 215 -2.02 -1.59 -5.82
CA TYR A 215 -3.34 -1.38 -5.20
C TYR A 215 -4.36 -0.82 -6.19
N LYS A 216 -4.22 0.45 -6.58
CA LYS A 216 -5.02 1.09 -7.64
C LYS A 216 -4.14 1.32 -8.86
N VAL A 217 -4.71 1.11 -10.04
CA VAL A 217 -4.07 1.39 -11.34
C VAL A 217 -4.88 2.42 -12.11
N PRO A 218 -4.24 3.41 -12.77
CA PRO A 218 -4.96 4.45 -13.50
C PRO A 218 -5.68 3.88 -14.72
N VAL A 219 -6.90 4.36 -14.94
CA VAL A 219 -7.72 4.08 -16.13
C VAL A 219 -8.14 5.43 -16.74
N PRO A 220 -7.67 5.78 -17.95
CA PRO A 220 -7.99 7.05 -18.57
C PRO A 220 -9.52 7.24 -18.76
N PRO A 221 -10.05 8.48 -18.67
CA PRO A 221 -9.32 9.74 -18.53
C PRO A 221 -8.82 10.04 -17.11
N ASP A 222 -9.65 9.86 -16.07
CA ASP A 222 -9.33 10.15 -14.66
C ASP A 222 -10.01 9.14 -13.71
N ASP A 223 -10.10 7.87 -14.10
CA ASP A 223 -10.61 6.78 -13.26
C ASP A 223 -9.47 5.91 -12.74
N PHE A 224 -9.79 4.99 -11.85
CA PHE A 224 -8.87 3.98 -11.37
C PHE A 224 -9.57 2.63 -11.31
N ARG A 225 -8.76 1.59 -11.32
CA ARG A 225 -9.21 0.23 -11.03
C ARG A 225 -8.46 -0.31 -9.84
N ARG A 226 -9.20 -0.75 -8.82
CA ARG A 226 -8.67 -1.53 -7.72
C ARG A 226 -8.24 -2.90 -8.23
N VAL A 227 -7.02 -3.30 -7.92
CA VAL A 227 -6.47 -4.60 -8.29
C VAL A 227 -6.96 -5.64 -7.27
N PRO A 228 -7.55 -6.77 -7.66
CA PRO A 228 -7.94 -7.83 -6.73
C PRO A 228 -6.78 -8.32 -5.87
N GLU A 229 -7.04 -8.63 -4.59
CA GLU A 229 -6.00 -8.97 -3.59
C GLU A 229 -5.07 -10.11 -4.05
N ARG A 230 -5.63 -11.17 -4.67
CA ARG A 230 -4.86 -12.33 -5.18
C ARG A 230 -3.79 -11.99 -6.23
N PHE A 231 -3.86 -10.81 -6.84
CA PHE A 231 -2.90 -10.36 -7.85
C PHE A 231 -1.87 -9.39 -7.29
N ARG A 232 -1.96 -9.05 -6.01
CA ARG A 232 -1.03 -8.15 -5.33
C ARG A 232 0.16 -8.94 -4.82
N SER A 233 1.35 -8.36 -4.97
CA SER A 233 2.49 -8.68 -4.13
C SER A 233 2.27 -8.03 -2.78
N HIS A 234 2.80 -8.64 -1.73
CA HIS A 234 2.66 -8.10 -0.39
C HIS A 234 3.80 -8.50 0.54
N PHE A 235 3.96 -7.72 1.60
CA PHE A 235 4.91 -7.96 2.66
C PHE A 235 4.31 -7.54 4.00
N ARG A 236 4.53 -8.37 5.03
CA ARG A 236 4.01 -8.14 6.37
C ARG A 236 5.11 -7.91 7.38
N LEU A 237 4.87 -6.96 8.27
CA LEU A 237 5.73 -6.70 9.42
C LEU A 237 4.90 -6.37 10.67
N PRO A 238 5.39 -6.71 11.87
CA PRO A 238 4.84 -6.19 13.11
C PRO A 238 5.37 -4.76 13.36
N ILE A 239 4.49 -3.87 13.82
CA ILE A 239 4.84 -2.56 14.39
C ILE A 239 4.19 -2.44 15.76
N ALA A 240 4.81 -1.70 16.68
CA ALA A 240 4.19 -1.35 17.95
C ALA A 240 4.13 0.16 18.08
N ILE A 241 2.98 0.68 18.51
CA ILE A 241 2.83 2.09 18.87
C ILE A 241 2.63 2.22 20.37
N SER A 242 3.14 3.29 20.96
CA SER A 242 2.97 3.62 22.37
C SER A 242 2.09 4.86 22.57
N ARG A 243 1.53 4.97 23.77
CA ARG A 243 0.75 6.14 24.19
C ARG A 243 1.62 7.36 24.52
#